data_AF-A0A7C0YM14-F1
#
_entry.id   AF-A0A7C0YM14-F1
#
_cell.length_a   1.000
_cell.length_b   1.000
_cell.length_c   1.000
_cell.angle_alpha   90.00
_cell.angle_beta   90.00
_cell.angle_gamma   90.00
#
_symmetry.space_group_name_H-M   'P 1'
#
loop_
_entity.id
_entity.type
_entity.pdbx_description
1 polymer ?
#
loop_
_entity_poly.entity_id
_entity_poly.type
_entity_poly.pdbx_seq_one_letter_code
_entity_poly.pdbx_strand_id
1 'polypeptide(L)'
;VPFIAAVETNEAGHPLRVVFSRVKTFSLAEIEAWAQLHLAASATVISDGLACFSAVTKAGCRHEPEVVGTKRKSTRMARFNWVNTVLGNLKTATAGTYHAFDFHKYGYRYLAEAQYRFNRRFDLSTIFSRLLRAASHTGKRTEAWLRLAEDEH
;
A
#
# COMPACT_ATOMS: atom_id res chain seq x y z
N VAL A 1 -2.01 13.80 0.17
CA VAL A 1 -2.89 12.71 0.63
C VAL A 1 -2.05 11.69 1.36
N PRO A 2 -2.33 11.39 2.64
CA PRO A 2 -1.63 10.35 3.37
C PRO A 2 -2.10 8.96 2.93
N PHE A 3 -1.16 8.03 2.87
CA PHE A 3 -1.43 6.62 2.57
C PHE A 3 -0.37 5.74 3.24
N ILE A 4 -0.72 4.49 3.51
CA ILE A 4 0.17 3.46 4.03
C ILE A 4 0.67 2.63 2.85
N ALA A 5 1.98 2.37 2.82
CA ALA A 5 2.59 1.38 1.94
C ALA A 5 3.20 0.28 2.80
N ALA A 6 2.72 -0.95 2.63
CA ALA A 6 3.27 -2.14 3.29
C ALA A 6 3.74 -3.14 2.24
N VAL A 7 4.89 -3.77 2.48
CA VAL A 7 5.44 -4.84 1.65
C VAL A 7 5.55 -6.09 2.49
N GLU A 8 4.91 -7.16 2.05
CA GLU A 8 5.15 -8.50 2.57
C GLU A 8 6.41 -9.08 1.92
N THR A 9 7.24 -9.74 2.73
CA THR A 9 8.41 -10.48 2.26
C THR A 9 8.30 -11.96 2.61
N ASN A 10 8.93 -12.82 1.82
CA ASN A 10 9.15 -14.22 2.20
C ASN A 10 10.31 -14.35 3.22
N GLU A 11 10.62 -15.58 3.63
CA GLU A 11 11.69 -15.90 4.57
C GLU A 11 13.09 -15.48 4.07
N ALA A 12 13.31 -15.51 2.74
CA ALA A 12 14.53 -15.02 2.12
C ALA A 12 14.60 -13.49 2.02
N GLY A 13 13.58 -12.78 2.51
CA GLY A 13 13.50 -11.32 2.46
C GLY A 13 13.12 -10.76 1.08
N HIS A 14 12.62 -11.56 0.14
CA HIS A 14 12.13 -11.09 -1.16
C HIS A 14 10.68 -10.62 -1.09
N PRO A 15 10.29 -9.56 -1.80
CA PRO A 15 8.95 -9.00 -1.70
C PRO A 15 7.94 -9.92 -2.40
N LEU A 16 6.81 -10.16 -1.78
CA LEU A 16 5.73 -10.99 -2.33
C LEU A 16 4.57 -10.12 -2.77
N ARG A 17 3.93 -9.45 -1.81
CA ARG A 17 2.75 -8.62 -2.00
C ARG A 17 2.97 -7.22 -1.45
N VAL A 18 2.21 -6.27 -1.97
CA VAL A 18 2.10 -4.92 -1.45
C VAL A 18 0.65 -4.63 -1.07
N VAL A 19 0.48 -3.75 -0.09
CA VAL A 19 -0.76 -3.05 0.14
C VAL A 19 -0.50 -1.54 0.12
N PHE A 20 -1.33 -0.82 -0.60
CA PHE A 20 -1.40 0.63 -0.61
C PHE A 20 -2.80 1.06 -0.18
N SER A 21 -2.90 1.66 0.99
CA SER A 21 -4.19 2.09 1.54
C SER A 21 -4.16 3.59 1.79
N ARG A 22 -5.08 4.33 1.18
CA ARG A 22 -5.32 5.72 1.62
C ARG A 22 -5.77 5.69 3.07
N VAL A 23 -5.28 6.64 3.84
CA VAL A 23 -5.71 6.86 5.22
C VAL A 23 -6.04 8.32 5.39
N LYS A 24 -6.96 8.64 6.29
CA LYS A 24 -7.27 10.04 6.58
C LYS A 24 -6.14 10.73 7.31
N THR A 25 -5.58 10.02 8.30
CA THR A 25 -4.49 10.50 9.16
C THR A 25 -3.63 9.33 9.62
N PHE A 26 -2.42 9.62 10.09
CA PHE A 26 -1.59 8.63 10.78
C PHE A 26 -1.91 8.57 12.28
N SER A 27 -3.15 8.22 12.62
CA SER A 27 -3.62 8.07 14.00
C SER A 27 -3.61 6.60 14.46
N LEU A 28 -3.52 6.36 15.77
CA LEU A 28 -3.55 5.00 16.32
C LEU A 28 -4.81 4.22 15.89
N ALA A 29 -5.98 4.86 15.94
CA ALA A 29 -7.25 4.23 15.57
C ALA A 29 -7.29 3.84 14.09
N GLU A 30 -6.78 4.70 13.21
CA GLU A 30 -6.72 4.43 11.78
C GLU A 30 -5.75 3.29 11.46
N ILE A 31 -4.57 3.26 12.10
CA ILE A 31 -3.60 2.18 11.92
C ILE A 31 -4.14 0.85 12.46
N GLU A 32 -4.83 0.86 13.60
CA GLU A 32 -5.48 -0.34 14.16
C GLU A 32 -6.50 -0.93 13.18
N ALA A 33 -7.44 -0.11 12.70
CA ALA A 33 -8.46 -0.54 11.76
C ALA A 33 -7.84 -1.05 10.45
N TRP A 34 -6.83 -0.33 9.94
CA TRP A 34 -6.08 -0.76 8.76
C TRP A 34 -5.38 -2.10 8.97
N ALA A 35 -4.73 -2.30 10.13
CA ALA A 35 -4.01 -3.51 10.45
C ALA A 35 -4.94 -4.72 10.57
N GLN A 36 -6.09 -4.57 11.23
CA GLN A 36 -7.11 -5.63 11.34
C GLN A 36 -7.64 -6.08 9.98
N LEU A 37 -7.74 -5.17 9.02
CA LEU A 37 -8.24 -5.47 7.67
C LEU A 37 -7.18 -6.13 6.77
N HIS A 38 -5.91 -5.75 6.90
CA HIS A 38 -4.89 -6.07 5.91
C HIS A 38 -3.80 -7.01 6.39
N LEU A 39 -3.61 -7.16 7.70
CA LEU A 39 -2.53 -7.96 8.27
C LEU A 39 -3.08 -9.22 8.92
N ALA A 40 -2.34 -10.32 8.79
CA ALA A 40 -2.57 -11.49 9.62
C ALA A 40 -2.11 -11.18 11.05
N ALA A 41 -2.85 -11.63 12.06
CA ALA A 41 -2.45 -11.46 13.46
C ALA A 41 -1.07 -12.08 13.77
N SER A 42 -0.63 -13.09 13.02
CA SER A 42 0.71 -13.68 13.13
C SER A 42 1.83 -12.86 12.49
N ALA A 43 1.51 -11.74 11.80
CA ALA A 43 2.49 -10.95 11.09
C ALA A 43 3.45 -10.23 12.06
N THR A 44 4.73 -10.17 11.67
CA THR A 44 5.70 -9.25 12.26
C THR A 44 5.78 -7.99 11.40
N VAL A 45 5.42 -6.85 11.97
CA VAL A 45 5.43 -5.55 11.32
C VAL A 45 6.69 -4.81 11.71
N ILE A 46 7.52 -4.49 10.72
CA ILE A 46 8.66 -3.59 10.87
C ILE A 46 8.24 -2.23 10.32
N SER A 47 8.23 -1.20 11.18
CA SER A 47 7.89 0.17 10.78
C SER A 47 9.00 1.14 11.19
N ASP A 48 8.96 2.36 10.64
CA ASP A 48 9.78 3.44 11.18
C ASP A 48 9.31 3.85 12.59
N GLY A 49 10.01 4.82 13.18
CA GLY A 49 9.74 5.33 14.52
C GLY A 49 8.44 6.14 14.66
N LEU A 50 7.51 6.11 13.68
CA LEU A 50 6.23 6.80 13.81
C LEU A 50 5.34 6.08 14.84
N ALA A 51 5.02 6.77 15.93
CA ALA A 51 4.40 6.18 17.12
C ALA A 51 3.05 5.48 16.84
N CYS A 52 2.29 5.91 15.84
CA CYS A 52 0.99 5.32 15.53
C CYS A 52 1.07 3.88 15.01
N PHE A 53 2.23 3.43 14.49
CA PHE A 53 2.39 2.03 14.07
C PHE A 53 2.41 1.05 15.23
N SER A 54 2.59 1.50 16.48
CA SER A 54 2.40 0.64 17.65
C SER A 54 0.99 0.04 17.75
N ALA A 55 -0.02 0.66 17.13
CA ALA A 55 -1.39 0.18 17.10
C ALA A 55 -1.57 -1.16 16.37
N VAL A 56 -0.62 -1.59 15.52
CA VAL A 56 -0.69 -2.91 14.87
C VAL A 56 -0.71 -4.06 15.89
N THR A 57 -0.20 -3.82 17.11
CA THR A 57 -0.27 -4.79 18.22
C THR A 57 -1.69 -5.05 18.69
N LYS A 58 -2.61 -4.10 18.52
CA LYS A 58 -4.05 -4.27 18.80
C LYS A 58 -4.73 -5.19 17.79
N ALA A 59 -4.16 -5.33 16.59
CA ALA A 59 -4.57 -6.32 15.60
C ALA A 59 -3.90 -7.71 15.83
N GLY A 60 -3.20 -7.90 16.96
CA GLY A 60 -2.50 -9.14 17.30
C GLY A 60 -1.10 -9.28 16.70
N CYS A 61 -0.68 -8.35 15.83
CA CYS A 61 0.63 -8.40 15.18
C CYS A 61 1.77 -8.15 16.17
N ARG A 62 2.95 -8.72 15.88
CA ARG A 62 4.19 -8.32 16.57
C ARG A 62 4.74 -7.05 15.92
N HIS A 63 5.09 -6.05 16.73
CA HIS A 63 5.65 -4.79 16.23
C HIS A 63 7.14 -4.67 16.55
N GLU A 64 7.96 -4.43 15.52
CA GLU A 64 9.37 -4.07 15.64
C GLU A 64 9.59 -2.64 15.11
N PRO A 65 9.56 -1.62 15.97
CA PRO A 65 9.85 -0.26 15.55
C PRO A 65 11.36 -0.10 15.30
N GLU A 66 11.71 0.38 14.13
CA GLU A 66 13.09 0.72 13.79
C GLU A 66 13.30 2.23 14.06
N VAL A 67 13.73 2.56 15.28
CA VAL A 67 13.98 3.96 15.69
C VAL A 67 15.33 4.40 15.15
N VAL A 68 15.30 5.24 14.13
CA VAL A 68 16.51 5.80 13.54
C VAL A 68 17.12 6.81 14.51
N GLY A 69 18.32 6.53 15.03
CA GLY A 69 19.08 7.53 15.78
C GLY A 69 19.39 8.76 14.92
N THR A 70 19.55 9.93 15.55
CA THR A 70 19.68 11.28 14.95
C THR A 70 20.68 11.46 13.79
N LYS A 71 21.54 10.47 13.50
CA LYS A 71 22.58 10.50 12.47
C LYS A 71 22.35 9.58 11.26
N ARG A 72 21.32 8.72 11.25
CA ARG A 72 21.00 7.85 10.10
C ARG A 72 19.68 8.30 9.49
N LYS A 73 19.51 8.14 8.18
CA LYS A 73 18.20 8.29 7.51
C LYS A 73 17.63 6.89 7.32
N SER A 74 16.31 6.73 7.53
CA SER A 74 15.57 5.46 7.30
C SER A 74 15.87 4.83 5.91
N THR A 75 16.18 5.66 4.92
CA THR A 75 16.59 5.28 3.56
C THR A 75 17.86 4.43 3.44
N ARG A 76 18.67 4.28 4.51
CA ARG A 76 19.89 3.44 4.52
C ARG A 76 19.73 2.11 5.26
N MET A 77 18.52 1.75 5.66
CA MET A 77 18.28 0.52 6.43
C MET A 77 17.85 -0.61 5.50
N ALA A 78 18.60 -1.71 5.53
CA ALA A 78 18.31 -2.90 4.72
C ALA A 78 16.85 -3.38 4.86
N ARG A 79 16.27 -3.20 6.06
CA ARG A 79 14.88 -3.55 6.40
C ARG A 79 13.82 -2.76 5.61
N PHE A 80 14.11 -1.52 5.19
CA PHE A 80 13.18 -0.69 4.41
C PHE A 80 13.46 -0.68 2.91
N ASN A 81 14.45 -1.46 2.44
CA ASN A 81 14.83 -1.46 1.03
C ASN A 81 13.63 -1.71 0.11
N TRP A 82 12.82 -2.73 0.39
CA TRP A 82 11.69 -3.05 -0.47
C TRP A 82 10.58 -2.01 -0.48
N VAL A 83 10.22 -1.46 0.68
CA VAL A 83 9.22 -0.38 0.76
C VAL A 83 9.72 0.83 -0.04
N ASN A 84 10.98 1.22 0.14
CA ASN A 84 11.58 2.34 -0.60
C ASN A 84 11.66 2.07 -2.11
N THR A 85 12.06 0.85 -2.52
CA THR A 85 12.10 0.45 -3.93
C THR A 85 10.70 0.46 -4.55
N VAL A 86 9.70 -0.08 -3.86
CA VAL A 86 8.31 -0.11 -4.33
C VAL A 86 7.75 1.31 -4.47
N LEU A 87 7.99 2.18 -3.49
CA LEU A 87 7.59 3.59 -3.57
C LEU A 87 8.32 4.35 -4.68
N GLY A 88 9.61 4.07 -4.89
CA GLY A 88 10.39 4.60 -6.00
C GLY A 88 9.82 4.18 -7.35
N ASN A 89 9.51 2.89 -7.52
CA ASN A 89 8.88 2.37 -8.74
C ASN A 89 7.50 2.96 -8.97
N LEU A 90 6.68 3.10 -7.92
CA LEU A 90 5.38 3.75 -7.99
C LEU A 90 5.52 5.19 -8.50
N LYS A 91 6.45 5.96 -7.94
CA LYS A 91 6.72 7.34 -8.36
C LYS A 91 7.14 7.40 -9.84
N THR A 92 8.08 6.56 -10.25
CA THR A 92 8.58 6.51 -11.63
C THR A 92 7.48 6.10 -12.62
N ALA A 93 6.72 5.04 -12.32
CA ALA A 93 5.63 4.58 -13.16
C ALA A 93 4.55 5.65 -13.34
N THR A 94 4.21 6.33 -12.24
CA THR A 94 3.24 7.42 -12.23
C THR A 94 3.70 8.59 -13.11
N ALA A 95 4.95 9.05 -12.92
CA ALA A 95 5.51 10.16 -13.69
C ALA A 95 5.63 9.85 -15.19
N GLY A 96 5.86 8.59 -15.57
CA GLY A 96 5.94 8.18 -16.97
C GLY A 96 4.59 7.92 -17.64
N THR A 97 3.55 7.57 -16.88
CA THR A 97 2.24 7.16 -17.43
C THR A 97 1.26 8.32 -17.52
N TYR A 98 1.18 9.15 -16.47
CA TYR A 98 0.16 10.18 -16.37
C TYR A 98 0.75 11.55 -16.76
N HIS A 99 0.21 12.15 -17.82
CA HIS A 99 0.61 13.50 -18.25
C HIS A 99 0.16 14.59 -17.28
N ALA A 100 -0.93 14.34 -16.53
CA ALA A 100 -1.41 15.19 -15.44
C ALA A 100 -1.65 14.31 -14.20
N PHE A 101 -0.73 14.37 -13.24
CA PHE A 101 -0.83 13.61 -12.00
C PHE A 101 -1.57 14.41 -10.93
N ASP A 102 -2.86 14.09 -10.76
CA ASP A 102 -3.67 14.58 -9.64
C ASP A 102 -3.89 13.46 -8.61
N PHE A 103 -2.96 13.34 -7.66
CA PHE A 103 -3.06 12.35 -6.60
C PHE A 103 -4.18 12.64 -5.61
N HIS A 104 -4.60 13.91 -5.49
CA HIS A 104 -5.69 14.27 -4.61
C HIS A 104 -6.99 13.65 -5.11
N LYS A 105 -7.25 13.79 -6.42
CA LYS A 105 -8.45 13.28 -7.06
C LYS A 105 -8.38 11.79 -7.36
N TYR A 106 -7.27 11.30 -7.93
CA TYR A 106 -7.23 9.92 -8.46
C TYR A 106 -6.33 8.97 -7.64
N GLY A 107 -5.83 9.40 -6.48
CA GLY A 107 -4.87 8.65 -5.68
C GLY A 107 -5.29 7.22 -5.38
N TYR A 108 -6.58 6.99 -5.08
CA TYR A 108 -7.11 5.64 -4.86
C TYR A 108 -6.89 4.74 -6.09
N ARG A 109 -7.21 5.22 -7.29
CA ARG A 109 -7.09 4.45 -8.54
C ARG A 109 -5.64 4.16 -8.88
N TYR A 110 -4.77 5.16 -8.74
CA TYR A 110 -3.33 4.98 -8.98
C TYR A 110 -2.71 3.93 -8.07
N LEU A 111 -3.03 3.99 -6.77
CA LEU A 111 -2.56 3.01 -5.79
C LEU A 111 -3.15 1.62 -6.05
N ALA A 112 -4.45 1.52 -6.36
CA ALA A 112 -5.12 0.27 -6.64
C ALA A 112 -4.56 -0.42 -7.91
N GLU A 113 -4.31 0.35 -8.98
CA GLU A 113 -3.69 -0.13 -10.22
C GLU A 113 -2.28 -0.67 -9.96
N ALA A 114 -1.45 0.10 -9.24
CA ALA A 114 -0.10 -0.31 -8.88
C ALA A 114 -0.10 -1.58 -8.01
N GLN A 115 -0.94 -1.64 -6.99
CA GLN A 115 -1.12 -2.82 -6.14
C GLN A 115 -1.58 -4.03 -6.96
N TYR A 116 -2.56 -3.84 -7.86
CA TYR A 116 -3.12 -4.91 -8.67
C TYR A 116 -2.06 -5.57 -9.55
N ARG A 117 -1.22 -4.76 -10.22
CA ARG A 117 -0.12 -5.24 -11.06
C ARG A 117 1.00 -5.87 -10.24
N PHE A 118 1.44 -5.22 -9.16
CA PHE A 118 2.53 -5.73 -8.33
C PHE A 118 2.23 -7.12 -7.74
N ASN A 119 1.01 -7.30 -7.22
CA ASN A 119 0.58 -8.55 -6.59
C ASN A 119 0.33 -9.70 -7.59
N ARG A 120 0.42 -9.43 -8.89
CA ARG A 120 0.25 -10.42 -9.97
C ARG A 120 1.46 -10.53 -10.90
N ARG A 121 2.54 -9.81 -10.59
CA ARG A 121 3.72 -9.74 -11.47
C ARG A 121 4.41 -11.09 -11.71
N PHE A 122 4.18 -12.07 -10.85
CA PHE A 122 4.73 -13.42 -10.99
C PHE A 122 4.01 -14.25 -12.06
N ASP A 123 2.78 -13.91 -12.41
CA ASP A 123 2.03 -14.53 -13.50
C ASP A 123 1.23 -13.48 -14.26
N LEU A 124 1.91 -12.83 -15.21
CA LEU A 124 1.35 -11.74 -16.01
C LEU A 124 0.17 -12.20 -16.88
N SER A 125 0.13 -13.48 -17.27
CA SER A 125 -0.95 -14.03 -18.11
C SER A 125 -2.31 -13.92 -17.42
N THR A 126 -2.32 -13.97 -16.08
CA THR A 126 -3.55 -13.91 -15.29
C THR A 126 -4.13 -12.52 -15.16
N ILE A 127 -3.34 -11.47 -15.40
CA ILE A 127 -3.77 -10.08 -15.17
C ILE A 127 -4.99 -9.75 -16.03
N PHE A 128 -4.90 -10.01 -17.34
CA PHE A 128 -5.98 -9.68 -18.26
C PHE A 128 -7.25 -10.50 -17.99
N SER A 129 -7.12 -11.82 -17.86
CA SER A 129 -8.27 -12.71 -17.63
C SER A 129 -8.99 -12.40 -16.31
N ARG A 130 -8.24 -12.05 -15.25
CA ARG A 130 -8.83 -11.65 -13.98
C ARG A 130 -9.49 -10.27 -14.05
N LEU A 131 -8.92 -9.34 -14.80
CA LEU A 131 -9.53 -8.04 -15.03
C LEU A 131 -10.84 -8.18 -15.80
N LEU A 132 -10.86 -8.98 -16.87
CA LEU A 132 -12.07 -9.31 -17.62
C LEU A 132 -13.14 -9.93 -16.72
N ARG A 133 -12.76 -10.92 -15.90
CA ARG A 133 -13.66 -11.53 -14.93
C ARG A 133 -14.20 -10.51 -13.93
N ALA A 134 -13.35 -9.63 -13.39
CA ALA A 134 -13.79 -8.59 -12.48
C ALA A 134 -14.77 -7.63 -13.17
N ALA A 135 -14.48 -7.22 -14.40
CA ALA A 135 -15.34 -6.34 -15.19
C ALA A 135 -16.70 -7.00 -15.49
N SER A 136 -16.72 -8.28 -15.87
CA SER A 136 -17.96 -9.01 -16.16
C SER A 136 -18.85 -9.21 -14.93
N HIS A 137 -18.25 -9.33 -13.74
CA HIS A 137 -18.99 -9.43 -12.49
C HIS A 137 -19.32 -8.07 -11.85
N THR A 138 -18.72 -6.98 -12.34
CA THR A 138 -19.02 -5.63 -11.85
C THR A 138 -20.30 -5.16 -12.52
N GLY A 139 -21.38 -5.03 -11.73
CA GLY A 139 -22.63 -4.45 -12.22
C GLY A 139 -22.43 -3.03 -12.77
N LYS A 140 -23.39 -2.55 -13.58
CA LYS A 140 -23.37 -1.20 -14.15
C LYS A 140 -23.13 -0.16 -13.05
N ARG A 141 -22.08 0.65 -13.19
CA ARG A 141 -21.78 1.76 -12.28
C ARG A 141 -22.06 3.07 -13.01
N THR A 142 -22.77 3.98 -12.36
CA THR A 142 -22.96 5.33 -12.89
C THR A 142 -21.65 6.10 -12.85
N GLU A 143 -21.51 7.11 -13.70
CA GLU A 143 -20.36 8.01 -13.65
C GLU A 143 -20.21 8.64 -12.26
N ALA A 144 -21.32 9.08 -11.64
CA ALA A 144 -21.32 9.61 -10.27
C ALA A 144 -20.73 8.62 -9.26
N TRP A 145 -21.08 7.33 -9.37
CA TRP A 145 -20.50 6.30 -8.51
C TRP A 145 -18.99 6.13 -8.74
N LEU A 146 -18.55 6.17 -9.99
CA LEU A 146 -17.13 6.09 -10.32
C LEU A 146 -16.34 7.27 -9.76
N ARG A 147 -16.95 8.47 -9.73
CA ARG A 147 -16.37 9.69 -9.15
C ARG A 147 -16.34 9.67 -7.61
N LEU A 148 -17.20 8.91 -6.92
CA LEU A 148 -17.10 8.76 -5.46
C LEU A 148 -15.74 8.18 -5.02
N ALA A 149 -15.14 7.30 -5.82
CA ALA A 149 -13.79 6.79 -5.55
C ALA A 149 -12.69 7.87 -5.69
N GLU A 150 -13.04 9.03 -6.26
CA GLU A 150 -12.19 10.21 -6.43
C GLU A 150 -12.44 11.26 -5.34
N ASP A 151 -13.64 11.27 -4.75
CA ASP A 151 -14.16 12.30 -3.83
C ASP A 151 -14.18 11.87 -2.35
N GLU A 152 -13.51 10.78 -1.96
CA GLU A 152 -13.33 10.46 -0.53
C GLU A 152 -12.47 11.54 0.15
N HIS A 153 -13.19 12.51 0.73
CA HIS A 153 -12.73 13.60 1.60
C HIS A 153 -12.81 13.19 3.08
#